data_AF-R5VP30-F1
#
_entry.id   AF-R5VP30-F1
#
_cell.length_a   1.000
_cell.length_b   1.000
_cell.length_c   1.000
_cell.angle_alpha   90.00
_cell.angle_beta   90.00
_cell.angle_gamma   90.00
#
_symmetry.space_group_name_H-M   'P 1'
#
loop_
_entity.id
_entity.type
_entity.pdbx_description
1 polymer ?
#
loop_
_entity_poly.entity_id
_entity_poly.type
_entity_poly.pdbx_seq_one_letter_code
_entity_poly.pdbx_strand_id
1 'polypeptide(L)'
;MFNWLKFVSGSIVLDSDAKEASRRKFWNVLFFLFATLIILSFLFGLGYNTAFNYHYNHSSEYQQAYRYTFSQNFNCSIAEEKLFCADEGVTIEEDKNKKLYLDTRTLQDYTGKYEIIVDTRDKDAHVNFTAYYVHKDNKENKIDHLAYLQLPMSDRENYSFDSIDYTNSIDYTNEDLNTEQYLALATTYYDEVGGEKKEDYLAIDEDEKLTAAQKVYNKINLFVGDALPGVINDYNTAPILNAYYATEFLKTNADKEFGYEHDRYILFLQESLTTSFVTDKNVFMFFEGSYRQVDGIYRFHYERVENNEEAMMQHIKDLVDSVYGDIRSSQMLNYAINIFRYMPMILIIMAALALFMFILTKLSGDDYADNKYLGCFKIVAACSLGATILTGIIGFILPFFMNQGVAFVIAMSVFISLLILRVLLLSIISYFKKRKQNKLLQSEGSTSSKEKMELL
;
A
#
# COMPACT_ATOMS: atom_id res chain seq x y z
N MET A 1 36.41 -9.30 -17.16
CA MET A 1 35.41 -8.26 -16.78
C MET A 1 34.91 -7.49 -18.00
N PHE A 2 35.77 -6.91 -18.85
CA PHE A 2 35.38 -6.14 -20.04
C PHE A 2 34.53 -6.92 -21.07
N ASN A 3 34.90 -8.17 -21.40
CA ASN A 3 34.11 -9.04 -22.30
C ASN A 3 32.75 -9.47 -21.71
N TRP A 4 32.61 -9.43 -20.39
CA TRP A 4 31.35 -9.73 -19.74
C TRP A 4 30.43 -8.51 -19.76
N LEU A 5 30.97 -7.31 -19.50
CA LEU A 5 30.23 -6.05 -19.61
C LEU A 5 29.76 -5.80 -21.05
N LYS A 6 30.62 -6.06 -22.05
CA LYS A 6 30.29 -5.96 -23.48
C LYS A 6 29.16 -6.91 -23.89
N PHE A 7 29.16 -8.13 -23.34
CA PHE A 7 28.06 -9.08 -23.56
C PHE A 7 26.75 -8.60 -22.92
N VAL A 8 26.80 -8.08 -21.70
CA VAL A 8 25.61 -7.56 -21.00
C VAL A 8 25.03 -6.35 -21.73
N SER A 9 25.87 -5.38 -22.12
CA SER A 9 25.43 -4.19 -22.86
C SER A 9 25.03 -4.51 -24.30
N GLY A 10 25.79 -5.37 -24.97
CA GLY A 10 25.48 -5.86 -26.31
C GLY A 10 24.17 -6.64 -26.36
N SER A 11 23.86 -7.45 -25.35
CA SER A 11 22.60 -8.19 -25.25
C SER A 11 21.37 -7.28 -25.13
N ILE A 12 21.53 -5.97 -24.84
CA ILE A 12 20.43 -5.00 -24.82
C ILE A 12 20.02 -4.56 -26.23
N VAL A 13 20.93 -4.55 -27.21
CA VAL A 13 20.69 -3.95 -28.53
C VAL A 13 21.00 -4.89 -29.70
N LEU A 14 22.03 -5.74 -29.56
CA LEU A 14 22.58 -6.55 -30.64
C LEU A 14 22.18 -8.03 -30.53
N ASP A 15 21.53 -8.52 -31.58
CA ASP A 15 21.16 -9.94 -31.70
C ASP A 15 22.37 -10.87 -31.70
N SER A 16 23.53 -10.43 -32.18
CA SER A 16 24.77 -11.21 -32.17
C SER A 16 25.23 -11.55 -30.75
N ASP A 17 25.08 -10.61 -29.84
CA ASP A 17 25.62 -10.70 -28.49
C ASP A 17 24.62 -11.43 -27.58
N ALA A 18 23.31 -11.24 -27.80
CA ALA A 18 22.27 -12.04 -27.16
C ALA A 18 22.40 -13.54 -27.49
N LYS A 19 22.84 -13.91 -28.71
CA LYS A 19 23.11 -15.31 -29.08
C LYS A 19 24.25 -15.94 -28.30
N GLU A 20 25.25 -15.15 -27.91
CA GLU A 20 26.37 -15.64 -27.10
C GLU A 20 25.89 -16.24 -25.77
N ALA A 21 24.70 -15.84 -25.29
CA ALA A 21 24.09 -16.36 -24.07
C ALA A 21 23.86 -17.88 -24.10
N SER A 22 23.55 -18.46 -25.27
CA SER A 22 23.33 -19.91 -25.43
C SER A 22 24.51 -20.75 -24.92
N ARG A 23 25.73 -20.28 -25.24
CA ARG A 23 27.01 -20.92 -24.94
C ARG A 23 27.55 -20.62 -23.54
N ARG A 24 26.93 -19.66 -22.83
CA ARG A 24 27.38 -19.25 -21.49
C ARG A 24 26.75 -20.10 -20.38
N LYS A 25 27.31 -20.04 -19.17
CA LYS A 25 26.80 -20.76 -17.99
C LYS A 25 25.39 -20.30 -17.61
N PHE A 26 24.58 -21.22 -17.06
CA PHE A 26 23.20 -20.93 -16.62
C PHE A 26 23.14 -19.85 -15.54
N TRP A 27 24.21 -19.65 -14.76
CA TRP A 27 24.35 -18.54 -13.80
C TRP A 27 24.06 -17.15 -14.38
N ASN A 28 24.24 -16.94 -15.69
CA ASN A 28 23.87 -15.66 -16.32
C ASN A 28 22.36 -15.42 -16.32
N VAL A 29 21.54 -16.48 -16.35
CA VAL A 29 20.08 -16.34 -16.25
C VAL A 29 19.70 -15.79 -14.88
N LEU A 30 20.26 -16.36 -13.81
CA LEU A 30 20.05 -15.87 -12.45
C LEU A 30 20.50 -14.41 -12.31
N PHE A 31 21.63 -14.06 -12.92
CA PHE A 31 22.08 -12.67 -12.98
C PHE A 31 21.06 -11.75 -13.67
N PHE A 32 20.53 -12.11 -14.84
CA PHE A 32 19.56 -11.26 -15.54
C PHE A 32 18.23 -11.11 -14.79
N LEU A 33 17.77 -12.16 -14.11
CA LEU A 33 16.59 -12.10 -13.24
C LEU A 33 16.83 -11.19 -12.04
N PHE A 34 17.99 -11.32 -11.39
CA PHE A 34 18.35 -10.48 -10.24
C PHE A 34 18.57 -9.02 -10.64
N ALA A 35 19.21 -8.77 -11.79
CA ALA A 35 19.35 -7.44 -12.35
C ALA A 35 17.98 -6.84 -12.70
N THR A 36 17.04 -7.64 -13.22
CA THR A 36 15.67 -7.21 -13.47
C THR A 36 14.97 -6.77 -12.20
N LEU A 37 15.08 -7.58 -11.13
CA LEU A 37 14.55 -7.24 -9.82
C LEU A 37 15.12 -5.91 -9.31
N ILE A 38 16.45 -5.78 -9.27
CA ILE A 38 17.11 -4.57 -8.72
C ILE A 38 16.77 -3.34 -9.54
N ILE A 39 16.93 -3.39 -10.87
CA ILE A 39 16.77 -2.22 -11.74
C ILE A 39 15.33 -1.71 -11.69
N LEU A 40 14.34 -2.60 -11.81
CA LEU A 40 12.94 -2.19 -11.76
C LEU A 40 12.57 -1.66 -10.37
N SER A 41 12.99 -2.34 -9.29
CA SER A 41 12.68 -1.90 -7.92
C SER A 41 13.27 -0.52 -7.63
N PHE A 42 14.52 -0.31 -8.04
CA PHE A 42 15.20 0.96 -7.86
C PHE A 42 14.56 2.09 -8.68
N LEU A 43 14.31 1.87 -9.99
CA LEU A 43 13.77 2.91 -10.85
C LEU A 43 12.31 3.24 -10.55
N PHE A 44 11.49 2.24 -10.18
CA PHE A 44 10.10 2.47 -9.78
C PHE A 44 10.04 3.18 -8.43
N GLY A 45 10.85 2.75 -7.45
CA GLY A 45 10.95 3.43 -6.16
C GLY A 45 11.43 4.87 -6.29
N LEU A 46 12.48 5.11 -7.08
CA LEU A 46 13.01 6.45 -7.34
C LEU A 46 11.98 7.33 -8.08
N GLY A 47 11.32 6.78 -9.10
CA GLY A 47 10.27 7.46 -9.85
C GLY A 47 9.13 7.91 -8.96
N TYR A 48 8.61 7.02 -8.13
CA TYR A 48 7.53 7.33 -7.19
C TYR A 48 7.94 8.38 -6.16
N ASN A 49 9.11 8.21 -5.53
CA ASN A 49 9.61 9.16 -4.54
C ASN A 49 9.87 10.55 -5.12
N THR A 50 10.32 10.64 -6.37
CA THR A 50 10.54 11.92 -7.06
C THR A 50 9.21 12.55 -7.49
N ALA A 51 8.27 11.74 -7.97
CA ALA A 51 6.95 12.19 -8.38
C ALA A 51 6.11 12.70 -7.20
N PHE A 52 6.30 12.19 -5.99
CA PHE A 52 5.59 12.68 -4.80
C PHE A 52 5.77 14.19 -4.59
N ASN A 53 7.00 14.69 -4.64
CA ASN A 53 7.28 16.13 -4.50
C ASN A 53 6.63 16.95 -5.62
N TYR A 54 6.63 16.39 -6.84
CA TYR A 54 5.93 17.02 -7.96
C TYR A 54 4.42 17.12 -7.68
N HIS A 55 3.79 16.04 -7.22
CA HIS A 55 2.37 16.01 -6.90
C HIS A 55 1.99 16.94 -5.75
N TYR A 56 2.78 16.94 -4.66
CA TYR A 56 2.59 17.85 -3.54
C TYR A 56 2.64 19.32 -3.96
N ASN A 57 3.58 19.69 -4.82
CA ASN A 57 3.70 21.07 -5.31
C ASN A 57 2.56 21.49 -6.27
N HIS A 58 1.84 20.52 -6.84
CA HIS A 58 0.69 20.74 -7.73
C HIS A 58 -0.60 20.25 -7.08
N SER A 59 -0.77 20.50 -5.78
CA SER A 59 -1.99 20.19 -5.04
C SER A 59 -2.37 21.38 -4.16
N SER A 60 -2.85 22.44 -4.80
CA SER A 60 -3.13 23.73 -4.13
C SER A 60 -4.16 23.61 -3.02
N GLU A 61 -5.27 22.91 -3.27
CA GLU A 61 -6.34 22.69 -2.29
C GLU A 61 -5.87 21.85 -1.09
N TYR A 62 -4.95 20.92 -1.32
CA TYR A 62 -4.35 20.09 -0.26
C TYR A 62 -3.44 20.90 0.66
N GLN A 63 -2.61 21.76 0.07
CA GLN A 63 -1.76 22.69 0.81
C GLN A 63 -2.60 23.68 1.65
N GLN A 64 -3.73 24.15 1.10
CA GLN A 64 -4.69 24.99 1.83
C GLN A 64 -5.34 24.25 3.01
N ALA A 65 -5.63 22.96 2.87
CA ALA A 65 -6.18 22.14 3.95
C ALA A 65 -5.19 22.00 5.12
N TYR A 66 -3.90 21.80 4.85
CA TYR A 66 -2.88 21.84 5.91
C TYR A 66 -2.80 23.20 6.59
N ARG A 67 -2.79 24.28 5.80
CA ARG A 67 -2.81 25.64 6.33
C ARG A 67 -3.99 25.85 7.28
N TYR A 68 -5.19 25.42 6.87
CA TYR A 68 -6.37 25.51 7.71
C TYR A 68 -6.19 24.71 9.01
N THR A 69 -5.66 23.48 8.93
CA THR A 69 -5.43 22.62 10.10
C THR A 69 -4.58 23.34 11.16
N PHE A 70 -3.53 24.02 10.73
CA PHE A 70 -2.59 24.70 11.62
C PHE A 70 -2.96 26.15 11.93
N SER A 71 -4.01 26.70 11.32
CA SER A 71 -4.55 28.01 11.65
C SER A 71 -5.69 27.96 12.69
N GLN A 72 -5.99 26.79 13.23
CA GLN A 72 -7.02 26.62 14.26
C GLN A 72 -6.52 27.12 15.62
N ASN A 73 -7.46 27.35 16.53
CA ASN A 73 -7.21 27.89 17.88
C ASN A 73 -6.68 26.81 18.85
N PHE A 74 -5.62 26.12 18.46
CA PHE A 74 -4.88 25.20 19.32
C PHE A 74 -3.39 25.23 18.97
N ASN A 75 -2.55 24.92 19.94
CA ASN A 75 -1.13 24.70 19.72
C ASN A 75 -0.91 23.20 19.55
N CYS A 76 -0.16 22.77 18.53
CA CYS A 76 0.23 21.37 18.39
C CYS A 76 1.74 21.23 18.20
N SER A 77 2.31 20.12 18.64
CA SER A 77 3.70 19.78 18.38
C SER A 77 3.85 18.29 18.11
N ILE A 78 4.66 17.96 17.10
CA ILE A 78 5.16 16.61 16.90
C ILE A 78 6.54 16.53 17.53
N ALA A 79 6.64 15.71 18.58
CA ALA A 79 7.85 15.47 19.35
C ALA A 79 7.79 14.04 19.91
N GLU A 80 8.95 13.43 20.21
CA GLU A 80 8.98 12.11 20.87
C GLU A 80 8.09 11.07 20.17
N GLU A 81 8.08 11.08 18.84
CA GLU A 81 7.29 10.15 18.02
C GLU A 81 5.76 10.30 18.15
N LYS A 82 5.27 11.42 18.73
CA LYS A 82 3.86 11.67 18.99
C LYS A 82 3.42 13.10 18.66
N LEU A 83 2.15 13.25 18.31
CA LEU A 83 1.44 14.53 18.22
C LEU A 83 0.83 14.88 19.58
N PHE A 84 1.21 16.05 20.11
CA PHE A 84 0.65 16.65 21.32
C PHE A 84 -0.05 17.95 20.95
N CYS A 85 -1.16 18.27 21.59
CA CYS A 85 -1.85 19.54 21.39
C CYS A 85 -2.30 20.14 22.72
N ALA A 86 -2.38 21.48 22.78
CA ALA A 86 -2.83 22.27 23.92
C ALA A 86 -3.79 23.37 23.44
N ASP A 87 -4.55 23.96 24.37
CA ASP A 87 -5.44 25.08 24.07
C ASP A 87 -4.70 26.33 23.58
N GLU A 88 -5.45 27.21 22.92
CA GLU A 88 -4.98 28.56 22.61
C GLU A 88 -4.47 29.25 23.88
N GLY A 89 -3.27 29.85 23.77
CA GLY A 89 -2.62 30.54 24.90
C GLY A 89 -1.98 29.62 25.96
N VAL A 90 -2.08 28.29 25.81
CA VAL A 90 -1.41 27.31 26.69
C VAL A 90 -0.23 26.67 25.95
N THR A 91 0.90 26.52 26.64
CA THR A 91 2.07 25.84 26.06
C THR A 91 1.88 24.32 26.05
N ILE A 92 2.50 23.62 25.09
CA ILE A 92 2.46 22.13 25.04
C ILE A 92 3.06 21.53 26.31
N GLU A 93 4.07 22.19 26.88
CA GLU A 93 4.71 21.77 28.13
C GLU A 93 3.79 21.87 29.35
N GLU A 94 2.80 22.77 29.34
CA GLU A 94 1.80 22.94 30.40
C GLU A 94 0.64 21.94 30.28
N ASP A 95 0.27 21.53 29.07
CA ASP A 95 -0.85 20.61 28.82
C ASP A 95 -0.53 19.54 27.77
N LYS A 96 0.53 18.77 28.01
CA LYS A 96 0.99 17.70 27.09
C LYS A 96 0.00 16.54 26.94
N ASN A 97 -0.92 16.39 27.90
CA ASN A 97 -1.83 15.23 27.98
C ASN A 97 -3.22 15.53 27.45
N LYS A 98 -3.49 16.73 26.94
CA LYS A 98 -4.77 17.05 26.35
C LYS A 98 -5.04 16.18 25.11
N LYS A 99 -6.18 15.49 25.18
CA LYS A 99 -6.80 14.81 24.05
C LYS A 99 -7.57 15.85 23.23
N LEU A 100 -7.06 16.18 22.06
CA LEU A 100 -7.73 17.02 21.07
C LEU A 100 -8.44 16.11 20.07
N TYR A 101 -9.69 16.45 19.78
CA TYR A 101 -10.44 15.91 18.67
C TYR A 101 -11.02 17.07 17.85
N LEU A 102 -10.54 17.21 16.61
CA LEU A 102 -11.06 18.11 15.58
C LEU A 102 -11.57 17.24 14.44
N ASP A 103 -12.75 17.55 13.92
CA ASP A 103 -13.30 16.93 12.71
C ASP A 103 -14.04 17.99 11.90
N THR A 104 -13.51 18.37 10.73
CA THR A 104 -14.14 19.42 9.92
C THR A 104 -15.48 19.03 9.33
N ARG A 105 -15.85 17.75 9.35
CA ARG A 105 -17.17 17.29 8.88
C ARG A 105 -18.32 17.77 9.77
N THR A 106 -18.04 18.12 11.03
CA THR A 106 -19.01 18.71 11.96
C THR A 106 -19.04 20.23 11.90
N LEU A 107 -18.04 20.85 11.28
CA LEU A 107 -17.89 22.31 11.28
C LEU A 107 -18.67 22.92 10.13
N GLN A 108 -19.79 23.57 10.46
CA GLN A 108 -20.64 24.24 9.47
C GLN A 108 -19.91 25.33 8.66
N ASP A 109 -18.90 25.96 9.24
CA ASP A 109 -18.16 27.07 8.62
C ASP A 109 -16.94 26.60 7.78
N TYR A 110 -16.61 25.31 7.79
CA TYR A 110 -15.53 24.79 6.96
C TYR A 110 -16.03 24.56 5.52
N THR A 111 -15.48 25.33 4.59
CA THR A 111 -15.84 25.27 3.15
C THR A 111 -14.80 24.56 2.29
N GLY A 112 -13.75 23.99 2.91
CA GLY A 112 -12.70 23.29 2.19
C GLY A 112 -13.17 21.92 1.67
N LYS A 113 -12.49 21.43 0.64
CA LYS A 113 -12.80 20.13 0.01
C LYS A 113 -12.20 18.91 0.72
N TYR A 114 -11.42 19.14 1.77
CA TYR A 114 -10.67 18.11 2.47
C TYR A 114 -11.24 17.91 3.86
N GLU A 115 -11.54 16.68 4.21
CA GLU A 115 -11.89 16.33 5.57
C GLU A 115 -10.62 16.35 6.42
N ILE A 116 -10.60 17.17 7.47
CA ILE A 116 -9.45 17.30 8.36
C ILE A 116 -9.87 16.75 9.70
N ILE A 117 -9.14 15.75 10.16
CA ILE A 117 -9.33 15.14 11.45
C ILE A 117 -8.01 15.23 12.21
N VAL A 118 -8.05 15.78 13.42
CA VAL A 118 -6.94 15.79 14.36
C VAL A 118 -7.39 15.07 15.62
N ASP A 119 -6.79 13.92 15.90
CA ASP A 119 -7.18 13.05 17.00
C ASP A 119 -5.94 12.60 17.78
N THR A 120 -5.69 13.24 18.93
CA THR A 120 -4.50 12.94 19.76
C THR A 120 -4.74 11.86 20.81
N ARG A 121 -5.91 11.20 20.78
CA ARG A 121 -6.20 10.07 21.66
C ARG A 121 -5.30 8.89 21.34
N ASP A 122 -5.11 8.04 22.34
CA ASP A 122 -4.34 6.81 22.17
C ASP A 122 -5.02 5.92 21.12
N LYS A 123 -4.22 5.31 20.24
CA LYS A 123 -4.72 4.45 19.15
C LYS A 123 -5.59 3.27 19.64
N ASP A 124 -5.34 2.83 20.87
CA ASP A 124 -6.04 1.73 21.53
C ASP A 124 -7.20 2.22 22.41
N ALA A 125 -7.51 3.52 22.40
CA ALA A 125 -8.66 4.06 23.12
C ALA A 125 -9.95 3.48 22.55
N HIS A 126 -10.84 3.04 23.45
CA HIS A 126 -12.17 2.58 23.08
C HIS A 126 -12.99 3.72 22.53
N VAL A 127 -13.54 3.51 21.33
CA VAL A 127 -14.46 4.47 20.70
C VAL A 127 -15.87 4.17 21.15
N ASN A 128 -16.69 5.21 21.31
CA ASN A 128 -18.10 5.01 21.58
C ASN A 128 -18.76 4.28 20.40
N PHE A 129 -19.62 3.31 20.70
CA PHE A 129 -20.28 2.49 19.69
C PHE A 129 -21.68 2.06 20.14
N THR A 130 -22.56 1.83 19.16
CA THR A 130 -23.84 1.16 19.36
C THR A 130 -23.88 -0.07 18.46
N ALA A 131 -23.76 -1.25 19.05
CA ALA A 131 -24.01 -2.49 18.32
C ALA A 131 -25.52 -2.77 18.25
N TYR A 132 -25.96 -3.35 17.13
CA TYR A 132 -27.33 -3.76 16.92
C TYR A 132 -27.44 -5.25 16.67
N TYR A 133 -28.55 -5.80 17.13
CA TYR A 133 -28.89 -7.21 17.04
C TYR A 133 -30.28 -7.37 16.44
N VAL A 134 -30.45 -8.37 15.58
CA VAL A 134 -31.73 -8.70 14.95
C VAL A 134 -32.21 -10.08 15.38
N HIS A 135 -33.51 -10.24 15.57
CA HIS A 135 -34.08 -11.55 15.89
C HIS A 135 -33.92 -12.52 14.70
N LYS A 136 -33.46 -13.74 14.95
CA LYS A 136 -33.15 -14.75 13.92
C LYS A 136 -34.36 -15.09 13.03
N ASP A 137 -35.54 -15.19 13.63
CA ASP A 137 -36.80 -15.48 12.91
C ASP A 137 -37.53 -14.24 12.39
N ASN A 138 -37.18 -13.03 12.86
CA ASN A 138 -37.81 -11.79 12.42
C ASN A 138 -36.77 -10.68 12.34
N LYS A 139 -36.17 -10.52 11.16
CA LYS A 139 -35.12 -9.54 10.90
C LYS A 139 -35.58 -8.08 11.04
N GLU A 140 -36.89 -7.81 11.10
CA GLU A 140 -37.41 -6.46 11.37
C GLU A 140 -37.33 -6.08 12.86
N ASN A 141 -37.19 -7.07 13.75
CA ASN A 141 -37.00 -6.84 15.18
C ASN A 141 -35.52 -6.56 15.48
N LYS A 142 -35.11 -5.31 15.23
CA LYS A 142 -33.78 -4.77 15.51
C LYS A 142 -33.77 -4.07 16.86
N ILE A 143 -32.82 -4.43 17.72
CA ILE A 143 -32.59 -3.81 19.03
C ILE A 143 -31.12 -3.41 19.18
N ASP A 144 -30.85 -2.39 19.98
CA ASP A 144 -29.48 -2.02 20.32
C ASP A 144 -28.89 -2.93 21.41
N HIS A 145 -27.58 -2.81 21.64
CA HIS A 145 -26.85 -3.61 22.61
C HIS A 145 -27.30 -3.40 24.06
N LEU A 146 -27.79 -2.21 24.44
CA LEU A 146 -28.29 -1.97 25.80
C LEU A 146 -29.61 -2.71 26.02
N ALA A 147 -30.53 -2.66 25.05
CA ALA A 147 -31.77 -3.43 25.07
C ALA A 147 -31.49 -4.94 25.01
N TYR A 148 -30.51 -5.38 24.21
CA TYR A 148 -30.08 -6.78 24.15
C TYR A 148 -29.53 -7.28 25.49
N LEU A 149 -28.72 -6.48 26.18
CA LEU A 149 -28.21 -6.81 27.52
C LEU A 149 -29.31 -6.87 28.59
N GLN A 150 -30.45 -6.22 28.38
CA GLN A 150 -31.60 -6.30 29.28
C GLN A 150 -32.46 -7.56 29.06
N LEU A 151 -32.28 -8.28 27.95
CA LEU A 151 -32.97 -9.55 27.73
C LEU A 151 -32.45 -10.63 28.69
N PRO A 152 -33.32 -11.57 29.12
CA PRO A 152 -32.88 -12.80 29.76
C PRO A 152 -31.83 -13.53 28.91
N MET A 153 -30.83 -14.15 29.53
CA MET A 153 -29.75 -14.83 28.79
C MET A 153 -30.28 -15.87 27.78
N SER A 154 -31.39 -16.58 28.10
CA SER A 154 -32.04 -17.53 27.18
C SER A 154 -32.56 -16.88 25.91
N ASP A 155 -33.01 -15.63 26.00
CA ASP A 155 -33.68 -14.93 24.90
C ASP A 155 -32.66 -14.28 23.98
N ARG A 156 -31.47 -13.96 24.50
CA ARG A 156 -30.33 -13.44 23.73
C ARG A 156 -29.89 -14.42 22.63
N GLU A 157 -30.01 -15.72 22.85
CA GLU A 157 -29.70 -16.75 21.84
C GLU A 157 -30.57 -16.64 20.58
N ASN A 158 -31.73 -15.99 20.66
CA ASN A 158 -32.61 -15.78 19.51
C ASN A 158 -32.22 -14.59 18.64
N TYR A 159 -31.18 -13.85 19.02
CA TYR A 159 -30.69 -12.70 18.28
C TYR A 159 -29.32 -13.00 17.64
N SER A 160 -29.04 -12.31 16.55
CA SER A 160 -27.73 -12.31 15.88
C SER A 160 -27.25 -10.89 15.67
N PHE A 161 -25.94 -10.70 15.78
CA PHE A 161 -25.27 -9.45 15.43
C PHE A 161 -25.64 -9.01 14.01
N ASP A 162 -25.94 -7.72 13.85
CA ASP A 162 -26.30 -7.10 12.57
C ASP A 162 -25.25 -6.07 12.15
N SER A 163 -25.05 -5.04 12.96
CA SER A 163 -24.16 -3.92 12.63
C SER A 163 -23.62 -3.22 13.88
N ILE A 164 -22.55 -2.43 13.70
CA ILE A 164 -22.08 -1.45 14.68
C ILE A 164 -22.22 -0.06 14.04
N ASP A 165 -22.84 0.85 14.78
CA ASP A 165 -22.80 2.27 14.45
C ASP A 165 -21.86 2.97 15.43
N TYR A 166 -20.90 3.71 14.90
CA TYR A 166 -19.94 4.51 15.67
C TYR A 166 -20.47 5.92 15.97
N THR A 167 -21.80 6.10 15.91
CA THR A 167 -22.41 7.42 15.74
C THR A 167 -23.80 7.49 16.37
N ASN A 168 -23.87 7.86 17.64
CA ASN A 168 -25.04 8.58 18.14
C ASN A 168 -24.53 10.00 18.39
N SER A 169 -24.91 11.09 17.71
CA SER A 169 -25.92 11.37 16.69
C SER A 169 -25.63 12.80 16.21
N ILE A 170 -25.54 13.05 14.90
CA ILE A 170 -25.46 14.41 14.28
C ILE A 170 -24.18 15.24 14.58
N ASP A 171 -23.54 15.03 15.72
CA ASP A 171 -22.22 15.54 16.03
C ASP A 171 -21.23 14.38 15.91
N TYR A 172 -20.36 14.40 14.90
CA TYR A 172 -19.26 13.43 14.77
C TYR A 172 -18.19 13.66 15.86
N THR A 173 -18.58 13.83 17.12
CA THR A 173 -17.68 13.75 18.26
C THR A 173 -17.45 12.27 18.52
N ASN A 174 -16.29 11.78 18.11
CA ASN A 174 -15.83 10.46 18.46
C ASN A 174 -15.48 10.52 19.96
N GLU A 175 -16.50 10.51 20.83
CA GLU A 175 -16.32 10.57 22.28
C GLU A 175 -15.66 9.28 22.77
N ASP A 176 -14.81 9.39 23.78
CA ASP A 176 -14.28 8.21 24.49
C ASP A 176 -15.48 7.39 25.00
N LEU A 177 -15.38 6.05 24.88
CA LEU A 177 -16.38 5.17 25.46
C LEU A 177 -16.59 5.53 26.94
N ASN A 178 -17.85 5.60 27.39
CA ASN A 178 -18.16 5.79 28.81
C ASN A 178 -17.73 4.55 29.60
N THR A 179 -16.46 4.53 30.02
CA THR A 179 -15.84 3.40 30.71
C THR A 179 -16.56 3.06 32.02
N GLU A 180 -17.03 4.06 32.77
CA GLU A 180 -17.77 3.83 34.02
C GLU A 180 -19.07 3.08 33.78
N GLN A 181 -19.86 3.50 32.77
CA GLN A 181 -21.09 2.82 32.39
C GLN A 181 -20.82 1.38 31.95
N TYR A 182 -19.81 1.17 31.11
CA TYR A 182 -19.46 -0.17 30.63
C TYR A 182 -18.90 -1.07 31.73
N LEU A 183 -18.15 -0.53 32.69
CA LEU A 183 -17.70 -1.29 33.87
C LEU A 183 -18.87 -1.69 34.78
N ALA A 184 -19.88 -0.83 34.94
CA ALA A 184 -21.09 -1.15 35.69
C ALA A 184 -21.91 -2.25 35.00
N LEU A 185 -22.05 -2.18 33.67
CA LEU A 185 -22.67 -3.24 32.86
C LEU A 185 -21.89 -4.56 32.98
N ALA A 186 -20.57 -4.51 32.89
CA ALA A 186 -19.70 -5.67 33.04
C ALA A 186 -19.85 -6.32 34.41
N THR A 187 -19.84 -5.52 35.49
CA THR A 187 -20.01 -6.02 36.86
C THR A 187 -21.34 -6.76 37.01
N THR A 188 -22.42 -6.14 36.52
CA THR A 188 -23.78 -6.74 36.54
C THR A 188 -23.81 -8.07 35.79
N TYR A 189 -23.21 -8.12 34.60
CA TYR A 189 -23.15 -9.32 33.78
C TYR A 189 -22.38 -10.46 34.46
N TYR A 190 -21.19 -10.20 35.00
CA TYR A 190 -20.40 -11.23 35.68
C TYR A 190 -20.99 -11.68 37.03
N ASP A 191 -21.73 -10.80 37.71
CA ASP A 191 -22.52 -11.18 38.89
C ASP A 191 -23.66 -12.15 38.54
N GLU A 192 -24.29 -12.00 37.37
CA GLU A 192 -25.37 -12.87 36.88
C GLU A 192 -24.84 -14.21 36.36
N VAL A 193 -23.75 -14.21 35.58
CA VAL A 193 -23.15 -15.44 35.01
C VAL A 193 -22.45 -16.28 36.08
N GLY A 194 -21.68 -15.65 36.97
CA GLY A 194 -20.91 -16.34 38.01
C GLY A 194 -19.80 -17.27 37.48
N GLY A 195 -19.31 -18.14 38.37
CA GLY A 195 -18.33 -19.18 38.05
C GLY A 195 -16.98 -18.66 37.56
N GLU A 196 -16.30 -19.47 36.74
CA GLU A 196 -14.96 -19.19 36.18
C GLU A 196 -14.90 -17.84 35.46
N LYS A 197 -15.96 -17.46 34.73
CA LYS A 197 -16.04 -16.16 34.04
C LYS A 197 -15.98 -14.96 35.00
N LYS A 198 -16.63 -15.07 36.16
CA LYS A 198 -16.57 -14.03 37.20
C LYS A 198 -15.18 -13.99 37.86
N GLU A 199 -14.59 -15.17 38.09
CA GLU A 199 -13.22 -15.27 38.63
C GLU A 199 -12.21 -14.62 37.69
N ASP A 200 -12.29 -14.87 36.38
CA ASP A 200 -11.44 -14.25 35.35
C ASP A 200 -11.58 -12.73 35.33
N TYR A 201 -12.82 -12.20 35.43
CA TYR A 201 -13.07 -10.76 35.48
C TYR A 201 -12.44 -10.10 36.72
N LEU A 202 -12.53 -10.75 37.88
CA LEU A 202 -11.95 -10.25 39.14
C LEU A 202 -10.42 -10.39 39.16
N ALA A 203 -9.87 -11.44 38.54
CA ALA A 203 -8.42 -11.68 38.47
C ALA A 203 -7.68 -10.54 37.73
N ILE A 204 -8.35 -9.81 36.83
CA ILE A 204 -7.77 -8.63 36.17
C ILE A 204 -7.40 -7.54 37.19
N ASP A 205 -8.21 -7.35 38.24
CA ASP A 205 -7.93 -6.37 39.28
C ASP A 205 -6.74 -6.77 40.16
N GLU A 206 -6.47 -8.07 40.27
CA GLU A 206 -5.37 -8.64 41.06
C GLU A 206 -4.03 -8.69 40.31
N ASP A 207 -4.01 -8.51 38.98
CA ASP A 207 -2.76 -8.53 38.22
C ASP A 207 -1.92 -7.26 38.49
N GLU A 208 -0.83 -7.43 39.24
CA GLU A 208 0.11 -6.36 39.60
C GLU A 208 0.92 -5.82 38.39
N LYS A 209 0.94 -6.54 37.26
CA LYS A 209 1.66 -6.10 36.05
C LYS A 209 0.89 -5.07 35.25
N LEU A 210 -0.42 -4.95 35.48
CA LEU A 210 -1.30 -4.05 34.74
C LEU A 210 -1.42 -2.70 35.46
N THR A 211 -1.32 -1.61 34.68
CA THR A 211 -1.70 -0.28 35.14
C THR A 211 -3.22 -0.18 35.33
N ALA A 212 -3.69 0.81 36.10
CA ALA A 212 -5.13 1.01 36.32
C ALA A 212 -5.92 1.17 35.01
N ALA A 213 -5.36 1.90 34.03
CA ALA A 213 -5.99 2.07 32.71
C ALA A 213 -6.07 0.74 31.94
N GLN A 214 -5.01 -0.07 31.97
CA GLN A 214 -4.98 -1.38 31.32
C GLN A 214 -6.00 -2.35 31.95
N LYS A 215 -6.18 -2.30 33.28
CA LYS A 215 -7.21 -3.09 33.97
C LYS A 215 -8.61 -2.75 33.46
N VAL A 216 -8.92 -1.46 33.37
CA VAL A 216 -10.21 -0.99 32.82
C VAL A 216 -10.40 -1.49 31.39
N TYR A 217 -9.39 -1.34 30.52
CA TYR A 217 -9.49 -1.73 29.13
C TYR A 217 -9.66 -3.25 28.96
N ASN A 218 -8.91 -4.04 29.72
CA ASN A 218 -9.01 -5.50 29.70
C ASN A 218 -10.39 -5.97 30.17
N LYS A 219 -10.94 -5.33 31.21
CA LYS A 219 -12.30 -5.63 31.72
C LYS A 219 -13.38 -5.32 30.68
N ILE A 220 -13.24 -4.21 29.96
CA ILE A 220 -14.16 -3.83 28.86
C ILE A 220 -14.03 -4.81 27.70
N ASN A 221 -12.81 -5.14 27.26
CA ASN A 221 -12.57 -6.10 26.18
C ASN A 221 -13.17 -7.47 26.50
N LEU A 222 -12.94 -7.97 27.71
CA LEU A 222 -13.49 -9.25 28.17
C LEU A 222 -15.01 -9.19 28.20
N PHE A 223 -15.60 -8.15 28.78
CA PHE A 223 -17.06 -7.96 28.81
C PHE A 223 -17.67 -7.90 27.40
N VAL A 224 -17.13 -7.10 26.50
CA VAL A 224 -17.64 -6.99 25.12
C VAL A 224 -17.52 -8.32 24.40
N GLY A 225 -16.42 -9.06 24.56
CA GLY A 225 -16.24 -10.36 23.94
C GLY A 225 -17.22 -11.42 24.44
N ASP A 226 -17.52 -11.39 25.74
CA ASP A 226 -18.40 -12.37 26.36
C ASP A 226 -19.89 -12.03 26.20
N ALA A 227 -20.26 -10.77 26.36
CA ALA A 227 -21.65 -10.34 26.44
C ALA A 227 -22.21 -9.81 25.12
N LEU A 228 -21.36 -9.36 24.19
CA LEU A 228 -21.75 -8.71 22.94
C LEU A 228 -21.16 -9.45 21.72
N PRO A 229 -21.74 -10.60 21.32
CA PRO A 229 -21.17 -11.42 20.26
C PRO A 229 -21.12 -10.67 18.92
N GLY A 230 -19.98 -10.76 18.22
CA GLY A 230 -19.76 -10.09 16.93
C GLY A 230 -19.26 -8.64 17.02
N VAL A 231 -19.11 -8.08 18.23
CA VAL A 231 -18.65 -6.69 18.42
C VAL A 231 -17.13 -6.56 18.52
N ILE A 232 -16.44 -7.64 18.88
CA ILE A 232 -14.98 -7.67 18.93
C ILE A 232 -14.38 -7.52 17.53
N ASN A 233 -13.39 -6.64 17.41
CA ASN A 233 -12.67 -6.39 16.16
C ASN A 233 -11.59 -7.47 15.89
N ASP A 234 -10.90 -7.35 14.75
CA ASP A 234 -9.82 -8.26 14.33
C ASP A 234 -8.61 -8.30 15.28
N TYR A 235 -8.47 -7.33 16.19
CA TYR A 235 -7.44 -7.30 17.23
C TYR A 235 -7.86 -8.03 18.51
N ASN A 236 -9.03 -8.68 18.52
CA ASN A 236 -9.63 -9.29 19.69
C ASN A 236 -9.90 -8.26 20.82
N THR A 237 -10.24 -7.03 20.46
CA THR A 237 -10.62 -5.97 21.41
C THR A 237 -12.02 -5.44 21.12
N ALA A 238 -12.64 -4.80 22.12
CA ALA A 238 -13.80 -3.96 21.87
C ALA A 238 -13.42 -2.84 20.86
N PRO A 239 -14.38 -2.21 20.17
CA PRO A 239 -14.05 -1.23 19.16
C PRO A 239 -13.10 -0.13 19.66
N ILE A 240 -11.97 0.02 18.98
CA ILE A 240 -10.90 0.98 19.30
C ILE A 240 -10.70 1.96 18.14
N LEU A 241 -10.05 3.08 18.45
CA LEU A 241 -9.83 4.18 17.53
C LEU A 241 -9.10 3.80 16.25
N ASN A 242 -7.99 3.07 16.39
CA ASN A 242 -7.20 2.63 15.23
C ASN A 242 -8.01 1.72 14.29
N ALA A 243 -8.83 0.82 14.86
CA ALA A 243 -9.70 -0.05 14.09
C ALA A 243 -10.77 0.78 13.36
N TYR A 244 -11.41 1.72 14.04
CA TYR A 244 -12.41 2.62 13.43
C TYR A 244 -11.85 3.36 12.20
N TYR A 245 -10.68 3.98 12.31
CA TYR A 245 -10.10 4.68 11.15
C TYR A 245 -9.73 3.71 10.03
N ALA A 246 -9.20 2.53 10.35
CA ALA A 246 -8.82 1.54 9.35
C ALA A 246 -10.01 0.88 8.63
N THR A 247 -11.12 0.62 9.32
CA THR A 247 -12.22 -0.19 8.78
C THR A 247 -13.43 0.63 8.36
N GLU A 248 -13.75 1.72 9.05
CA GLU A 248 -14.95 2.52 8.77
C GLU A 248 -14.62 3.81 8.00
N PHE A 249 -13.60 4.54 8.44
CA PHE A 249 -13.22 5.78 7.75
C PHE A 249 -12.58 5.48 6.39
N LEU A 250 -11.66 4.51 6.33
CA LEU A 250 -10.97 4.14 5.09
C LEU A 250 -11.71 3.06 4.27
N LYS A 251 -13.00 2.84 4.53
CA LYS A 251 -13.77 1.82 3.82
C LYS A 251 -13.89 2.13 2.33
N THR A 252 -13.84 1.09 1.51
CA THR A 252 -14.02 1.23 0.06
C THR A 252 -15.48 1.51 -0.27
N ASN A 253 -15.72 2.45 -1.18
CA ASN A 253 -17.05 2.78 -1.69
C ASN A 253 -17.00 2.89 -3.22
N ALA A 254 -17.73 2.00 -3.90
CA ALA A 254 -17.73 1.91 -5.36
C ALA A 254 -18.40 3.11 -6.06
N ASP A 255 -19.21 3.89 -5.36
CA ASP A 255 -19.91 5.06 -5.89
C ASP A 255 -19.04 6.33 -5.85
N LYS A 256 -17.85 6.26 -5.24
CA LYS A 256 -16.91 7.39 -5.08
C LYS A 256 -15.86 7.39 -6.18
N GLU A 257 -15.37 8.58 -6.55
CA GLU A 257 -14.47 8.78 -7.71
C GLU A 257 -13.17 7.96 -7.59
N PHE A 258 -12.63 7.84 -6.37
CA PHE A 258 -11.38 7.12 -6.11
C PHE A 258 -11.56 5.84 -5.29
N GLY A 259 -12.81 5.43 -5.07
CA GLY A 259 -13.15 4.13 -4.50
C GLY A 259 -13.14 4.05 -2.99
N TYR A 260 -13.01 5.17 -2.25
CA TYR A 260 -13.07 5.23 -0.79
C TYR A 260 -14.22 6.12 -0.34
N GLU A 261 -14.78 5.82 0.84
CA GLU A 261 -15.83 6.65 1.45
C GLU A 261 -15.38 8.11 1.58
N HIS A 262 -14.10 8.28 1.97
CA HIS A 262 -13.41 9.55 2.14
C HIS A 262 -12.18 9.59 1.22
N ASP A 263 -12.30 10.27 0.08
CA ASP A 263 -11.28 10.33 -0.99
C ASP A 263 -10.29 11.51 -0.85
N ARG A 264 -10.59 12.49 0.02
CA ARG A 264 -9.80 13.71 0.23
C ARG A 264 -9.76 14.04 1.71
N TYR A 265 -8.70 13.66 2.40
CA TYR A 265 -8.61 13.88 3.84
C TYR A 265 -7.18 14.07 4.34
N ILE A 266 -7.07 14.70 5.51
CA ILE A 266 -5.86 14.79 6.32
C ILE A 266 -6.23 14.27 7.72
N LEU A 267 -5.69 13.11 8.08
CA LEU A 267 -5.93 12.46 9.37
C LEU A 267 -4.65 12.47 10.19
N PHE A 268 -4.58 13.39 11.14
CA PHE A 268 -3.55 13.44 12.16
C PHE A 268 -3.97 12.56 13.34
N LEU A 269 -3.27 11.45 13.55
CA LEU A 269 -3.40 10.62 14.74
C LEU A 269 -2.25 10.91 15.70
N GLN A 270 -2.31 10.36 16.91
CA GLN A 270 -1.25 10.55 17.90
C GLN A 270 0.13 10.07 17.41
N GLU A 271 0.23 8.94 16.71
CA GLU A 271 1.53 8.34 16.30
C GLU A 271 1.81 8.39 14.78
N SER A 272 0.83 8.83 13.99
CA SER A 272 0.89 8.78 12.53
C SER A 272 0.09 9.90 11.88
N LEU A 273 0.39 10.13 10.60
CA LEU A 273 -0.36 10.98 9.70
C LEU A 273 -0.74 10.13 8.49
N THR A 274 -2.05 10.02 8.26
CA THR A 274 -2.62 9.35 7.10
C THR A 274 -3.32 10.39 6.25
N THR A 275 -3.08 10.38 4.95
CA THR A 275 -3.62 11.44 4.09
C THR A 275 -3.85 10.93 2.69
N SER A 276 -4.92 11.43 2.09
CA SER A 276 -5.23 11.27 0.68
C SER A 276 -5.48 12.63 0.06
N PHE A 277 -4.92 12.83 -1.13
CA PHE A 277 -5.09 14.07 -1.86
C PHE A 277 -5.13 13.85 -3.35
N VAL A 278 -5.74 14.82 -4.03
CA VAL A 278 -5.84 14.84 -5.48
C VAL A 278 -5.11 16.07 -5.97
N THR A 279 -4.18 15.86 -6.90
CA THR A 279 -3.44 16.96 -7.52
C THR A 279 -4.35 17.80 -8.43
N ASP A 280 -3.89 18.99 -8.80
CA ASP A 280 -4.55 19.89 -9.75
C ASP A 280 -4.74 19.22 -11.14
N LYS A 281 -4.06 18.09 -11.41
CA LYS A 281 -4.18 17.27 -12.62
C LYS A 281 -5.06 16.02 -12.44
N ASN A 282 -5.83 15.95 -11.36
CA ASN A 282 -6.68 14.82 -11.02
C ASN A 282 -5.92 13.49 -10.80
N VAL A 283 -4.71 13.55 -10.25
CA VAL A 283 -3.97 12.36 -9.84
C VAL A 283 -4.20 12.13 -8.35
N PHE A 284 -4.78 10.99 -8.00
CA PHE A 284 -4.96 10.55 -6.63
C PHE A 284 -3.65 10.05 -6.02
N MET A 285 -3.34 10.59 -4.85
CA MET A 285 -2.18 10.30 -4.04
C MET A 285 -2.64 9.91 -2.64
N PHE A 286 -2.00 8.90 -2.06
CA PHE A 286 -2.25 8.46 -0.71
C PHE A 286 -0.92 8.11 -0.05
N PHE A 287 -0.77 8.48 1.22
CA PHE A 287 0.34 8.02 2.02
C PHE A 287 -0.01 7.98 3.51
N GLU A 288 0.63 7.06 4.22
CA GLU A 288 0.56 6.91 5.67
C GLU A 288 1.98 6.85 6.20
N GLY A 289 2.35 7.76 7.09
CA GLY A 289 3.67 7.81 7.70
C GLY A 289 3.60 7.94 9.22
N SER A 290 4.63 7.45 9.90
CA SER A 290 4.74 7.52 11.36
C SER A 290 5.63 8.69 11.81
N TYR A 291 5.32 9.28 12.96
CA TYR A 291 6.18 10.29 13.57
C TYR A 291 7.47 9.73 14.17
N ARG A 292 7.64 8.40 14.22
CA ARG A 292 8.87 7.74 14.73
C ARG A 292 10.14 8.13 13.98
N GLN A 293 10.02 8.49 12.70
CA GLN A 293 11.15 8.85 11.85
C GLN A 293 11.18 10.34 11.51
N VAL A 294 10.36 11.13 12.20
CA VAL A 294 10.36 12.58 12.03
C VAL A 294 11.55 13.15 12.78
N ASP A 295 12.50 13.71 12.03
CA ASP A 295 13.68 14.36 12.60
C ASP A 295 13.32 15.74 13.15
N GLY A 296 13.60 15.95 14.43
CA GLY A 296 13.41 17.23 15.11
C GLY A 296 12.05 17.39 15.78
N ILE A 297 11.69 18.64 16.07
CA ILE A 297 10.43 19.00 16.72
C ILE A 297 9.70 19.93 15.77
N TYR A 298 8.48 19.54 15.38
CA TYR A 298 7.58 20.40 14.62
C TYR A 298 6.64 21.06 15.61
N ARG A 299 6.54 22.38 15.56
CA ARG A 299 5.71 23.17 16.49
C ARG A 299 4.81 24.07 15.68
N PHE A 300 3.52 23.77 15.76
CA PHE A 300 2.44 24.53 15.16
C PHE A 300 1.87 25.40 16.29
N HIS A 301 2.49 26.57 16.48
CA HIS A 301 2.08 27.54 17.48
C HIS A 301 1.30 28.67 16.83
N TYR A 302 0.15 29.01 17.43
CA TYR A 302 -0.57 30.24 17.11
C TYR A 302 0.31 31.49 17.32
N GLU A 303 1.23 31.47 18.30
CA GLU A 303 2.05 32.63 18.65
C GLU A 303 3.44 32.68 18.01
N ARG A 304 3.92 31.60 17.37
CA ARG A 304 5.31 31.50 16.87
C ARG A 304 5.46 31.09 15.42
N VAL A 305 4.43 30.54 14.77
CA VAL A 305 4.42 30.32 13.31
C VAL A 305 3.70 31.50 12.64
N GLU A 306 4.37 32.65 12.76
CA GLU A 306 4.43 33.78 11.83
C GLU A 306 3.14 34.33 11.19
N ASN A 307 2.96 35.65 11.28
CA ASN A 307 2.22 36.48 10.31
C ASN A 307 2.76 36.39 8.85
N ASN A 308 3.54 35.36 8.53
CA ASN A 308 4.19 35.13 7.26
C ASN A 308 3.75 33.76 6.71
N GLU A 309 2.84 33.84 5.75
CA GLU A 309 2.27 32.67 5.08
C GLU A 309 3.32 31.76 4.44
N GLU A 310 4.40 32.34 3.89
CA GLU A 310 5.45 31.57 3.21
C GLU A 310 6.20 30.64 4.17
N ALA A 311 6.50 31.11 5.38
CA ALA A 311 7.21 30.31 6.38
C ALA A 311 6.34 29.19 6.95
N MET A 312 5.04 29.46 7.16
CA MET A 312 4.07 28.43 7.55
C MET A 312 3.98 27.34 6.48
N MET A 313 3.86 27.73 5.20
CA MET A 313 3.79 26.76 4.10
C MET A 313 5.08 25.95 3.94
N GLN A 314 6.24 26.57 4.19
CA GLN A 314 7.50 25.84 4.23
C GLN A 314 7.54 24.84 5.40
N HIS A 315 7.08 25.23 6.59
CA HIS A 315 7.03 24.35 7.75
C HIS A 315 6.10 23.14 7.53
N ILE A 316 4.94 23.36 6.90
CA ILE A 316 4.02 22.30 6.47
C ILE A 316 4.72 21.36 5.48
N LYS A 317 5.42 21.91 4.49
CA LYS A 317 6.16 21.11 3.51
C LYS A 317 7.23 20.25 4.18
N ASP A 318 7.98 20.82 5.12
CA ASP A 318 9.03 20.10 5.85
C ASP A 318 8.43 18.95 6.67
N LEU A 319 7.28 19.17 7.33
CA LEU A 319 6.54 18.11 8.01
C LEU A 319 6.15 16.99 7.04
N VAL A 320 5.51 17.34 5.91
CA VAL A 320 5.05 16.37 4.91
C VAL A 320 6.23 15.58 4.34
N ASP A 321 7.34 16.25 4.02
CA ASP A 321 8.57 15.60 3.54
C ASP A 321 9.19 14.68 4.59
N SER A 322 9.12 15.06 5.87
CA SER A 322 9.66 14.27 6.98
C SER A 322 8.81 13.02 7.24
N VAL A 323 7.49 13.16 7.31
CA VAL A 323 6.56 12.03 7.45
C VAL A 323 6.63 11.10 6.23
N TYR A 324 6.66 11.66 5.02
CA TYR A 324 6.82 10.87 3.80
C TYR A 324 8.22 10.24 3.70
N GLY A 325 9.22 10.78 4.39
CA GLY A 325 10.58 10.25 4.48
C GLY A 325 10.64 8.80 4.93
N ASP A 326 9.81 8.41 5.91
CA ASP A 326 9.65 7.02 6.37
C ASP A 326 9.27 6.09 5.21
N ILE A 327 8.26 6.53 4.45
CA ILE A 327 7.70 5.81 3.32
C ILE A 327 8.75 5.67 2.20
N ARG A 328 9.56 6.71 1.94
CA ARG A 328 10.57 6.67 0.85
C ARG A 328 11.48 5.45 0.93
N SER A 329 11.87 5.05 2.14
CA SER A 329 12.74 3.90 2.39
C SER A 329 12.03 2.56 2.15
N SER A 330 10.75 2.45 2.56
CA SER A 330 9.94 1.24 2.42
C SER A 330 9.41 1.03 1.00
N GLN A 331 9.26 2.09 0.20
CA GLN A 331 8.78 2.00 -1.19
C GLN A 331 9.66 1.12 -2.08
N MET A 332 10.98 1.21 -1.95
CA MET A 332 11.90 0.35 -2.72
C MET A 332 11.71 -1.12 -2.36
N LEU A 333 11.52 -1.44 -1.07
CA LEU A 333 11.25 -2.78 -0.60
C LEU A 333 9.88 -3.28 -1.09
N ASN A 334 8.85 -2.43 -1.05
CA ASN A 334 7.51 -2.74 -1.55
C ASN A 334 7.54 -3.08 -3.05
N TYR A 335 8.25 -2.30 -3.87
CA TYR A 335 8.43 -2.64 -5.28
C TYR A 335 9.22 -3.93 -5.47
N ALA A 336 10.27 -4.17 -4.67
CA ALA A 336 11.02 -5.42 -4.74
C ALA A 336 10.14 -6.64 -4.42
N ILE A 337 9.31 -6.56 -3.37
CA ILE A 337 8.35 -7.61 -3.01
C ILE A 337 7.33 -7.80 -4.14
N ASN A 338 6.77 -6.72 -4.68
CA ASN A 338 5.80 -6.80 -5.77
C ASN A 338 6.42 -7.42 -7.02
N ILE A 339 7.57 -6.94 -7.51
CA ILE A 339 8.26 -7.51 -8.67
C ILE A 339 8.64 -8.98 -8.42
N PHE A 340 9.09 -9.31 -7.21
CA PHE A 340 9.38 -10.69 -6.83
C PHE A 340 8.14 -11.59 -6.92
N ARG A 341 6.95 -11.11 -6.50
CA ARG A 341 5.67 -11.82 -6.69
C ARG A 341 5.33 -12.06 -8.17
N TYR A 342 5.78 -11.19 -9.09
CA TYR A 342 5.63 -11.39 -10.54
C TYR A 342 6.68 -12.32 -11.16
N MET A 343 7.79 -12.63 -10.47
CA MET A 343 8.86 -13.48 -11.02
C MET A 343 8.40 -14.87 -11.50
N PRO A 344 7.52 -15.60 -10.80
CA PRO A 344 6.97 -16.86 -11.30
C PRO A 344 6.29 -16.71 -12.67
N MET A 345 5.49 -15.66 -12.85
CA MET A 345 4.83 -15.37 -14.13
C MET A 345 5.85 -15.02 -15.22
N ILE A 346 6.84 -14.19 -14.90
CA ILE A 346 7.94 -13.83 -15.82
C ILE A 346 8.67 -15.10 -16.27
N LEU A 347 8.99 -16.02 -15.36
CA LEU A 347 9.65 -17.29 -15.66
C LEU A 347 8.81 -18.18 -16.59
N ILE A 348 7.50 -18.26 -16.36
CA ILE A 348 6.57 -19.02 -17.23
C ILE A 348 6.57 -18.42 -18.65
N ILE A 349 6.49 -17.10 -18.77
CA ILE A 349 6.54 -16.40 -20.07
C ILE A 349 7.88 -16.67 -20.76
N MET A 350 8.99 -16.58 -20.02
CA MET A 350 10.31 -16.86 -20.56
C MET A 350 10.45 -18.31 -21.04
N ALA A 351 9.87 -19.28 -20.31
CA ALA A 351 9.84 -20.69 -20.71
C ALA A 351 9.02 -20.90 -21.99
N ALA A 352 7.83 -20.29 -22.08
CA ALA A 352 6.99 -20.35 -23.27
C ALA A 352 7.68 -19.73 -24.50
N LEU A 353 8.31 -18.57 -24.34
CA LEU A 353 9.10 -17.90 -25.39
C LEU A 353 10.31 -18.72 -25.82
N ALA A 354 10.99 -19.38 -24.86
CA ALA A 354 12.10 -20.28 -25.16
C ALA A 354 11.64 -21.51 -25.95
N LEU A 355 10.46 -22.06 -25.63
CA LEU A 355 9.86 -23.17 -26.36
C LEU A 355 9.50 -22.75 -27.80
N PHE A 356 8.91 -21.58 -27.97
CA PHE A 356 8.61 -21.02 -29.29
C PHE A 356 9.88 -20.85 -30.13
N MET A 357 10.92 -20.23 -29.56
CA MET A 357 12.22 -20.08 -30.23
C MET A 357 12.83 -21.44 -30.58
N PHE A 358 12.74 -22.43 -29.69
CA PHE A 358 13.24 -23.78 -29.92
C PHE A 358 12.53 -24.50 -31.09
N ILE A 359 11.20 -24.36 -31.18
CA ILE A 359 10.43 -24.91 -32.30
C ILE A 359 10.87 -24.28 -33.62
N LEU A 360 11.01 -22.95 -33.67
CA LEU A 360 11.43 -22.24 -34.88
C LEU A 360 12.84 -22.63 -35.32
N THR A 361 13.80 -22.71 -34.40
CA THR A 361 15.19 -23.10 -34.74
C THR A 361 15.25 -24.52 -35.27
N LYS A 362 14.49 -25.46 -34.67
CA LYS A 362 14.34 -26.83 -35.17
C LYS A 362 13.73 -26.90 -36.56
N LEU A 363 12.68 -26.12 -36.84
CA LEU A 363 12.02 -26.09 -38.15
C LEU A 363 12.91 -25.48 -39.25
N SER A 364 13.76 -24.50 -38.93
CA SER A 364 14.70 -23.92 -39.90
C SER A 364 15.99 -24.71 -40.09
N GLY A 365 16.28 -25.72 -39.25
CA GLY A 365 17.58 -26.37 -39.19
C GLY A 365 18.70 -25.40 -38.80
N ASP A 366 18.39 -24.47 -37.89
CA ASP A 366 19.32 -23.43 -37.46
C ASP A 366 19.95 -23.84 -36.11
N ASP A 367 21.29 -23.93 -36.06
CA ASP A 367 22.05 -24.24 -34.84
C ASP A 367 22.14 -23.02 -33.88
N TYR A 368 21.29 -22.02 -34.09
CA TYR A 368 21.22 -20.72 -33.43
C TYR A 368 21.30 -20.75 -31.89
N ALA A 369 20.74 -21.79 -31.28
CA ALA A 369 20.69 -21.97 -29.84
C ALA A 369 21.31 -23.32 -29.41
N ASP A 370 22.35 -23.76 -30.12
CA ASP A 370 22.99 -25.07 -29.99
C ASP A 370 21.97 -26.23 -30.12
N ASN A 371 20.85 -26.00 -30.83
CA ASN A 371 19.71 -26.93 -30.96
C ASN A 371 19.14 -27.43 -29.62
N LYS A 372 19.26 -26.65 -28.55
CA LYS A 372 18.82 -27.02 -27.19
C LYS A 372 17.85 -25.99 -26.62
N TYR A 373 16.76 -26.47 -26.02
CA TYR A 373 15.79 -25.63 -25.30
C TYR A 373 16.44 -24.73 -24.25
N LEU A 374 17.39 -25.28 -23.46
CA LEU A 374 18.14 -24.51 -22.47
C LEU A 374 18.99 -23.39 -23.08
N GLY A 375 19.44 -23.55 -24.33
CA GLY A 375 20.12 -22.49 -25.08
C GLY A 375 19.17 -21.34 -25.39
N CYS A 376 17.96 -21.65 -25.87
CA CYS A 376 16.90 -20.67 -26.11
C CYS A 376 16.51 -19.93 -24.84
N PHE A 377 16.36 -20.64 -23.71
CA PHE A 377 16.00 -20.02 -22.43
C PHE A 377 17.03 -19.00 -21.95
N LYS A 378 18.33 -19.28 -22.13
CA LYS A 378 19.40 -18.31 -21.80
C LYS A 378 19.35 -17.07 -22.69
N ILE A 379 19.02 -17.23 -23.98
CA ILE A 379 18.87 -16.10 -24.90
C ILE A 379 17.69 -15.24 -24.46
N VAL A 380 16.53 -15.84 -24.14
CA VAL A 380 15.36 -15.11 -23.64
C VAL A 380 15.69 -14.34 -22.35
N ALA A 381 16.44 -14.95 -21.43
CA ALA A 381 16.92 -14.26 -20.24
C ALA A 381 17.84 -13.07 -20.55
N ALA A 382 18.73 -13.20 -21.54
CA ALA A 382 19.57 -12.07 -21.96
C ALA A 382 18.74 -10.93 -22.57
N CYS A 383 17.68 -11.26 -23.32
CA CYS A 383 16.76 -10.27 -23.90
C CYS A 383 15.94 -9.52 -22.84
N SER A 384 15.70 -10.11 -21.66
CA SER A 384 14.92 -9.47 -20.60
C SER A 384 15.57 -8.19 -20.10
N LEU A 385 16.90 -8.11 -20.06
CA LEU A 385 17.60 -6.93 -19.57
C LEU A 385 17.29 -5.65 -20.37
N GLY A 386 17.14 -5.77 -21.70
CA GLY A 386 16.74 -4.62 -22.52
C GLY A 386 15.30 -4.18 -22.25
N ALA A 387 14.39 -5.13 -22.06
CA ALA A 387 13.01 -4.85 -21.66
C ALA A 387 12.98 -4.22 -20.25
N THR A 388 13.81 -4.70 -19.32
CA THR A 388 13.98 -4.16 -17.97
C THR A 388 14.37 -2.70 -17.99
N ILE A 389 15.39 -2.31 -18.77
CA ILE A 389 15.87 -0.92 -18.78
C ILE A 389 14.82 0.03 -19.35
N LEU A 390 14.23 -0.32 -20.49
CA LEU A 390 13.17 0.50 -21.11
C LEU A 390 11.95 0.61 -20.19
N THR A 391 11.55 -0.48 -19.56
CA THR A 391 10.46 -0.47 -18.58
C THR A 391 10.82 0.35 -17.36
N GLY A 392 12.05 0.25 -16.88
CA GLY A 392 12.53 1.04 -15.74
C GLY A 392 12.45 2.53 -15.99
N ILE A 393 12.83 3.00 -17.19
CA ILE A 393 12.67 4.40 -17.60
C ILE A 393 11.19 4.79 -17.62
N ILE A 394 10.34 3.94 -18.20
CA ILE A 394 8.89 4.19 -18.26
C ILE A 394 8.29 4.24 -16.85
N GLY A 395 8.63 3.29 -15.98
CA GLY A 395 8.17 3.28 -14.58
C GLY A 395 8.78 4.36 -13.71
N PHE A 396 9.87 5.01 -14.14
CA PHE A 396 10.33 6.25 -13.52
C PHE A 396 9.45 7.45 -13.92
N ILE A 397 9.00 7.50 -15.17
CA ILE A 397 8.24 8.64 -15.74
C ILE A 397 6.73 8.55 -15.41
N LEU A 398 6.12 7.38 -15.52
CA LEU A 398 4.68 7.20 -15.35
C LEU A 398 4.13 7.74 -14.02
N PRO A 399 4.82 7.56 -12.87
CA PRO A 399 4.34 8.10 -11.60
C PRO A 399 4.09 9.60 -11.58
N PHE A 400 4.68 10.41 -12.49
CA PHE A 400 4.41 11.85 -12.58
C PHE A 400 3.03 12.19 -13.16
N PHE A 401 2.34 11.23 -13.77
CA PHE A 401 1.10 11.46 -14.51
C PHE A 401 -0.08 10.62 -14.01
N MET A 402 0.16 9.64 -13.15
CA MET A 402 -0.88 8.71 -12.68
C MET A 402 -0.52 8.11 -11.33
N ASN A 403 -1.52 7.50 -10.68
CA ASN A 403 -1.35 6.80 -9.42
C ASN A 403 -0.35 5.63 -9.54
N GLN A 404 0.36 5.37 -8.44
CA GLN A 404 1.37 4.32 -8.31
C GLN A 404 0.91 2.94 -8.81
N GLY A 405 -0.29 2.51 -8.42
CA GLY A 405 -0.81 1.19 -8.78
C GLY A 405 -1.01 1.04 -10.29
N VAL A 406 -1.59 2.07 -10.92
CA VAL A 406 -1.83 2.11 -12.36
C VAL A 406 -0.49 2.18 -13.12
N ALA A 407 0.43 3.05 -12.69
CA ALA A 407 1.77 3.16 -13.27
C ALA A 407 2.51 1.82 -13.25
N PHE A 408 2.46 1.10 -12.12
CA PHE A 408 3.10 -0.19 -11.95
C PHE A 408 2.53 -1.26 -12.91
N VAL A 409 1.20 -1.39 -13.00
CA VAL A 409 0.54 -2.37 -13.89
C VAL A 409 0.89 -2.09 -15.36
N ILE A 410 0.85 -0.82 -15.78
CA ILE A 410 1.21 -0.42 -17.14
C ILE A 410 2.69 -0.74 -17.41
N ALA A 411 3.60 -0.35 -16.50
CA ALA A 411 5.04 -0.62 -16.66
C ALA A 411 5.32 -2.12 -16.77
N MET A 412 4.72 -2.96 -15.91
CA MET A 412 4.89 -4.42 -15.98
C MET A 412 4.31 -5.02 -17.26
N SER A 413 3.19 -4.50 -17.75
CA SER A 413 2.61 -4.91 -19.04
C SER A 413 3.53 -4.55 -20.21
N VAL A 414 4.16 -3.37 -20.15
CA VAL A 414 5.18 -2.94 -21.12
C VAL A 414 6.40 -3.87 -21.08
N PHE A 415 6.89 -4.24 -19.89
CA PHE A 415 7.99 -5.19 -19.76
C PHE A 415 7.72 -6.51 -20.47
N ILE A 416 6.57 -7.11 -20.20
CA ILE A 416 6.15 -8.37 -20.81
C ILE A 416 6.04 -8.20 -22.34
N SER A 417 5.40 -7.13 -22.80
CA SER A 417 5.19 -6.85 -24.22
C SER A 417 6.52 -6.66 -24.97
N LEU A 418 7.45 -5.89 -24.40
CA LEU A 418 8.78 -5.66 -24.97
C LEU A 418 9.59 -6.96 -25.04
N LEU A 419 9.52 -7.79 -23.99
CA LEU A 419 10.20 -9.09 -23.97
C LEU A 419 9.65 -10.02 -25.06
N ILE A 420 8.33 -10.14 -25.16
CA ILE A 420 7.66 -10.96 -26.17
C ILE A 420 8.03 -10.47 -27.58
N LEU A 421 7.82 -9.18 -27.85
CA LEU A 421 8.12 -8.57 -29.15
C LEU A 421 9.57 -8.85 -29.57
N ARG A 422 10.51 -8.60 -28.66
CA ARG A 422 11.94 -8.78 -28.94
C ARG A 422 12.29 -10.23 -29.26
N VAL A 423 11.79 -11.17 -28.46
CA VAL A 423 12.07 -12.59 -28.68
C VAL A 423 11.42 -13.10 -29.97
N LEU A 424 10.20 -12.65 -30.28
CA LEU A 424 9.51 -12.99 -31.53
C LEU A 424 10.28 -12.46 -32.73
N LEU A 425 10.67 -11.17 -32.73
CA LEU A 425 11.47 -10.57 -33.81
C LEU A 425 12.77 -11.33 -34.03
N LEU A 426 13.51 -11.59 -32.95
CA LEU A 426 14.79 -12.31 -33.01
C LEU A 426 14.62 -13.73 -33.57
N SER A 427 13.56 -14.44 -33.15
CA SER A 427 13.29 -15.82 -33.61
C SER A 427 12.83 -15.86 -35.08
N ILE A 428 11.94 -14.96 -35.48
CA ILE A 428 11.39 -14.88 -36.84
C ILE A 428 12.47 -14.44 -37.84
N ILE A 429 13.26 -13.40 -37.50
CA ILE A 429 14.36 -12.93 -38.36
C ILE A 429 15.38 -14.05 -38.57
N SER A 430 15.74 -14.79 -37.52
CA SER A 430 16.68 -15.91 -37.68
C SER A 430 16.12 -17.00 -38.58
N TYR A 431 14.85 -17.40 -38.35
CA TYR A 431 14.16 -18.40 -39.15
C TYR A 431 14.20 -18.06 -40.66
N PHE A 432 13.82 -16.85 -41.05
CA PHE A 432 13.81 -16.44 -42.45
C PHE A 432 15.20 -16.28 -43.04
N LYS A 433 16.15 -15.71 -42.28
CA LYS A 433 17.54 -15.55 -42.75
C LYS A 433 18.19 -16.91 -43.04
N LYS A 434 18.00 -17.89 -42.16
CA LYS A 434 18.56 -19.23 -42.35
C LYS A 434 17.88 -19.98 -43.50
N ARG A 435 16.55 -19.89 -43.62
CA ARG A 435 15.82 -20.52 -44.74
C ARG A 435 16.25 -19.94 -46.09
N LYS A 436 16.50 -18.63 -46.17
CA LYS A 436 17.04 -17.98 -47.39
C LYS A 436 18.45 -18.49 -47.71
N GLN A 437 19.33 -18.59 -46.72
CA GLN A 437 20.68 -19.15 -46.91
C GLN A 437 20.64 -20.61 -47.38
N ASN A 438 19.79 -21.45 -46.77
CA ASN A 438 19.66 -22.85 -47.16
C ASN A 438 19.13 -22.99 -48.60
N LYS A 439 18.20 -22.14 -49.04
CA LYS A 439 17.75 -22.11 -50.44
C LYS A 439 18.85 -21.70 -51.42
N LEU A 440 19.67 -20.70 -51.06
CA LEU A 440 20.80 -20.26 -51.89
C LEU A 440 21.85 -21.37 -52.05
N LEU A 441 22.21 -22.04 -50.95
CA LEU A 441 23.15 -23.16 -50.97
C LEU A 441 22.63 -24.36 -51.79
N GLN A 442 21.32 -24.63 -51.73
CA GLN A 442 20.69 -25.65 -52.57
C GLN A 442 20.70 -25.26 -54.05
N SER A 443 20.50 -23.97 -54.38
CA SER A 443 20.57 -23.51 -55.77
C SER A 443 21.99 -23.60 -56.34
N GLU A 444 23.03 -23.19 -55.59
CA GLU A 444 24.43 -23.27 -56.03
C GLU A 444 24.92 -24.72 -56.17
N GLY A 445 24.51 -25.60 -55.25
CA GLY A 445 24.80 -27.03 -55.33
C GLY A 445 24.14 -27.71 -56.54
N SER A 446 22.97 -27.23 -56.99
CA SER A 446 22.26 -27.75 -58.17
C SER A 446 22.90 -27.33 -59.49
N THR A 447 23.53 -26.15 -59.55
CA THR A 447 24.26 -25.69 -60.74
C THR A 447 25.57 -26.45 -60.92
N SER A 448 26.30 -26.68 -59.82
CA SER A 448 27.56 -27.45 -59.84
C SER A 448 27.36 -28.93 -60.19
N SER A 449 26.23 -29.52 -59.81
CA SER A 449 25.89 -30.90 -60.16
C SER A 449 25.39 -31.05 -61.60
N LYS A 450 24.77 -30.03 -62.18
CA LYS A 450 24.46 -30.00 -63.63
C LYS A 450 25.72 -29.84 -64.49
N GLU A 451 26.65 -28.95 -64.13
CA GLU A 451 27.92 -28.82 -64.86
C GLU A 451 28.76 -30.11 -64.82
N LYS A 452 28.74 -30.85 -63.70
CA LYS A 452 29.39 -32.16 -63.61
C LYS A 452 28.72 -33.26 -64.42
N MET A 453 27.41 -33.14 -64.69
CA MET A 453 26.67 -34.07 -65.55
C MET A 453 26.82 -33.74 -67.04
N GLU A 454 27.11 -32.49 -67.41
CA GLU A 454 27.40 -32.10 -68.80
C GLU A 454 28.87 -32.35 -69.19
N LEU A 455 29.75 -32.62 -68.21
CA LEU A 455 31.17 -32.95 -68.39
C LEU A 455 31.49 -34.45 -68.31
N LEU A 456 30.48 -35.31 -68.13
CA LEU A 456 30.56 -36.78 -68.22
C LEU A 456 29.79 -37.25 -69.45
#